data_AF-A0A9D5JJT6-F1
#
_entry.id   AF-A0A9D5JJT6-F1
#
_cell.length_a   1.000
_cell.length_b   1.000
_cell.length_c   1.000
_cell.angle_alpha   90.00
_cell.angle_beta   90.00
_cell.angle_gamma   90.00
#
_symmetry.space_group_name_H-M   'P 1'
#
loop_
_entity.id
_entity.type
_entity.pdbx_description
1 polymer ?
#
loop_
_entity_poly.entity_id
_entity_poly.type
_entity_poly.pdbx_seq_one_letter_code
_entity_poly.pdbx_strand_id
1 'polypeptide(L)'
;NVASARPGSSPASDPTVGNFTLIGADSTRGSGIRVRRDAVGTWLNGVVTGGPACLDYEDGAGDGVEGFTPGSDPAFRSVLFDCAGGVLTRRGGVTGQEAVDADRNNRIMTHTLEGFVNGTAEAAVPAAAVPQGNSFLEAVDYVGAVEDASDTWWRGWTCGLEASDPC
;
A
#
# COMPACT_ATOMS: atom_id res chain seq x y z
N ASN A 1 3.74 -10.33 -0.40
CA ASN A 1 2.73 -11.25 -0.97
C ASN A 1 1.72 -11.60 0.10
N VAL A 2 0.61 -10.86 0.19
CA VAL A 2 -0.56 -11.37 0.91
C VAL A 2 -1.22 -12.36 -0.04
N ALA A 3 -1.10 -13.65 0.25
CA ALA A 3 -1.76 -14.69 -0.55
C ALA A 3 -3.13 -14.98 0.04
N SER A 4 -4.17 -14.87 -0.79
CA SER A 4 -5.53 -15.29 -0.45
C SER A 4 -5.62 -16.80 -0.30
N ALA A 5 -6.50 -17.26 0.59
CA ALA A 5 -6.98 -18.63 0.60
C ALA A 5 -7.78 -18.91 -0.70
N ARG A 6 -7.96 -20.20 -1.02
CA ARG A 6 -8.48 -20.70 -2.30
C ARG A 6 -9.80 -20.00 -2.72
N PRO A 7 -10.07 -19.80 -4.03
CA PRO A 7 -11.35 -19.28 -4.51
C PRO A 7 -12.58 -19.94 -3.83
N GLY A 8 -13.43 -19.16 -3.16
CA GLY A 8 -14.59 -19.61 -2.38
C GLY A 8 -14.29 -20.04 -0.94
N SER A 9 -13.13 -19.68 -0.39
CA SER A 9 -12.78 -19.98 1.00
C SER A 9 -13.35 -18.93 1.95
N SER A 10 -14.15 -19.40 2.91
CA SER A 10 -14.51 -18.62 4.09
C SER A 10 -13.60 -19.04 5.25
N PRO A 11 -12.97 -18.09 5.96
CA PRO A 11 -13.05 -16.64 5.74
C PRO A 11 -12.14 -16.14 4.61
N ALA A 12 -12.58 -15.05 3.95
CA ALA A 12 -11.74 -14.27 3.05
C ALA A 12 -10.49 -13.72 3.78
N SER A 13 -9.42 -13.47 3.05
CA SER A 13 -8.23 -12.83 3.62
C SER A 13 -8.46 -11.32 3.75
N ASP A 14 -8.60 -10.85 4.99
CA ASP A 14 -8.89 -9.44 5.31
C ASP A 14 -7.81 -8.83 6.21
N PRO A 15 -6.58 -8.62 5.71
CA PRO A 15 -5.57 -7.90 6.47
C PRO A 15 -5.87 -6.39 6.48
N THR A 16 -5.67 -5.76 7.63
CA THR A 16 -5.51 -4.30 7.69
C THR A 16 -4.01 -4.00 7.80
N VAL A 17 -3.44 -3.33 6.81
CA VAL A 17 -2.03 -2.93 6.77
C VAL A 17 -1.95 -1.41 6.82
N GLY A 18 -1.26 -0.87 7.83
CA GLY A 18 -1.08 0.56 7.98
C GLY A 18 0.37 1.01 8.09
N ASN A 19 0.61 2.28 7.79
CA ASN A 19 1.86 3.01 8.03
C ASN A 19 3.06 2.28 7.38
N PHE A 20 3.03 2.18 6.06
CA PHE A 20 3.96 1.33 5.31
C PHE A 20 4.62 2.08 4.15
N THR A 21 5.87 1.71 3.85
CA THR A 21 6.60 2.15 2.65
C THR A 21 7.07 0.92 1.88
N LEU A 22 6.65 0.79 0.63
CA LEU A 22 7.08 -0.27 -0.29
C LEU A 22 7.90 0.36 -1.42
N ILE A 23 9.15 -0.05 -1.57
CA ILE A 23 10.09 0.46 -2.58
C ILE A 23 10.52 -0.69 -3.47
N GLY A 24 10.12 -0.65 -4.74
CA GLY A 24 10.55 -1.61 -5.76
C GLY A 24 11.97 -1.31 -6.24
N ALA A 25 12.87 -2.29 -6.15
CA ALA A 25 14.27 -2.13 -6.49
C ALA A 25 14.55 -2.05 -8.01
N ASP A 26 13.65 -2.58 -8.85
CA ASP A 26 13.78 -2.54 -10.31
C ASP A 26 12.46 -2.12 -10.95
N SER A 27 12.49 -1.39 -12.06
CA SER A 27 11.29 -0.91 -12.77
C SER A 27 10.74 -1.93 -13.77
N THR A 28 11.21 -3.18 -13.75
CA THR A 28 11.00 -4.16 -14.81
C THR A 28 10.24 -5.41 -14.37
N ARG A 29 10.17 -5.68 -13.07
CA ARG A 29 9.59 -6.90 -12.50
C ARG A 29 8.79 -6.60 -11.23
N GLY A 30 7.71 -7.37 -11.07
CA GLY A 30 6.87 -7.34 -9.89
C GLY A 30 5.91 -6.16 -9.84
N SER A 31 5.06 -6.14 -8.82
CA SER A 31 4.24 -5.00 -8.45
C SER A 31 4.32 -4.83 -6.94
N GLY A 32 4.15 -3.60 -6.45
CA GLY A 32 4.27 -3.31 -5.02
C GLY A 32 3.31 -4.16 -4.18
N ILE A 33 2.02 -4.11 -4.53
CA ILE A 33 0.95 -4.88 -3.88
C ILE A 33 0.26 -5.73 -4.94
N ARG A 34 -0.02 -7.00 -4.61
CA ARG A 34 -0.83 -7.88 -5.45
C ARG A 34 -2.01 -8.39 -4.65
N VAL A 35 -3.20 -8.26 -5.23
CA VAL A 35 -4.44 -8.73 -4.64
C VAL A 35 -5.14 -9.71 -5.59
N ARG A 36 -5.78 -10.72 -5.01
CA ARG A 36 -6.41 -11.83 -5.73
C ARG A 36 -7.85 -12.00 -5.24
N ARG A 37 -8.58 -12.92 -5.86
CA ARG A 37 -9.92 -13.32 -5.40
C ARG A 37 -9.92 -13.69 -3.91
N ASP A 38 -10.99 -13.31 -3.24
CA ASP A 38 -11.24 -13.50 -1.81
C ASP A 38 -10.21 -12.82 -0.89
N ALA A 39 -9.46 -11.83 -1.40
CA ALA A 39 -8.72 -10.88 -0.57
C ALA A 39 -9.52 -9.59 -0.48
N VAL A 40 -9.91 -9.16 0.72
CA VAL A 40 -10.71 -7.95 0.98
C VAL A 40 -10.00 -6.97 1.90
N GLY A 41 -8.67 -7.04 1.93
CA GLY A 41 -7.83 -6.27 2.84
C GLY A 41 -7.89 -4.76 2.62
N THR A 42 -7.46 -4.02 3.63
CA THR A 42 -7.36 -2.57 3.62
C THR A 42 -5.92 -2.12 3.81
N TRP A 43 -5.43 -1.27 2.91
CA TRP A 43 -4.14 -0.59 3.01
C TRP A 43 -4.36 0.88 3.36
N LEU A 44 -3.82 1.33 4.49
CA LEU A 44 -3.93 2.72 4.95
C LEU A 44 -2.55 3.38 5.12
N ASN A 45 -2.47 4.69 4.88
CA ASN A 45 -1.31 5.54 5.19
C ASN A 45 -0.01 4.99 4.60
N GLY A 46 -0.02 4.77 3.29
CA GLY A 46 1.03 4.04 2.59
C GLY A 46 1.80 4.87 1.58
N VAL A 47 3.01 4.41 1.26
CA VAL A 47 3.76 4.84 0.08
C VAL A 47 4.15 3.60 -0.72
N VAL A 48 3.84 3.58 -2.02
CA VAL A 48 4.24 2.53 -2.95
C VAL A 48 4.96 3.17 -4.12
N THR A 49 6.26 2.90 -4.23
CA THR A 49 7.10 3.43 -5.30
C THR A 49 7.95 2.34 -5.94
N GLY A 50 8.43 2.60 -7.15
CA GLY A 50 9.29 1.70 -7.90
C GLY A 50 8.51 0.51 -8.48
N GLY A 51 9.18 -0.33 -9.27
CA GLY A 51 8.48 -1.37 -10.01
C GLY A 51 7.79 -0.87 -11.29
N PRO A 52 7.40 -1.79 -12.18
CA PRO A 52 6.61 -1.48 -13.37
C PRO A 52 5.14 -1.15 -13.04
N ALA A 53 4.62 -1.49 -11.87
CA ALA A 53 3.28 -1.10 -11.41
C ALA A 53 3.20 -1.10 -9.89
N CYS A 54 2.38 -0.21 -9.31
CA CYS A 54 2.19 -0.20 -7.85
C CYS A 54 1.30 -1.34 -7.38
N LEU A 55 0.27 -1.66 -8.15
CA LEU A 55 -0.81 -2.59 -7.82
C LEU A 55 -1.00 -3.61 -8.95
N ASP A 56 -0.97 -4.88 -8.59
CA ASP A 56 -1.44 -5.99 -9.41
C ASP A 56 -2.81 -6.43 -8.87
N TYR A 57 -3.84 -5.71 -9.29
CA TYR A 57 -5.23 -5.98 -8.94
C TYR A 57 -5.80 -7.02 -9.92
N GLU A 58 -5.76 -8.29 -9.56
CA GLU A 58 -6.13 -9.35 -10.50
C GLU A 58 -7.62 -9.29 -10.90
N ASP A 59 -7.91 -9.80 -12.10
CA ASP A 59 -9.29 -9.97 -12.56
C ASP A 59 -10.09 -10.81 -11.56
N GLY A 60 -11.16 -10.20 -11.03
CA GLY A 60 -12.00 -10.80 -9.99
C GLY A 60 -11.28 -10.96 -8.64
N ALA A 61 -10.38 -10.03 -8.30
CA ALA A 61 -10.00 -9.78 -6.90
C ALA A 61 -11.21 -9.36 -6.06
N GLY A 62 -11.07 -9.43 -4.74
CA GLY A 62 -12.21 -9.23 -3.83
C GLY A 62 -13.25 -10.33 -4.00
N ASP A 63 -14.51 -9.94 -4.15
CA ASP A 63 -15.66 -10.84 -4.28
C ASP A 63 -15.77 -11.51 -5.67
N GLY A 64 -14.92 -11.11 -6.62
CA GLY A 64 -14.91 -11.66 -7.98
C GLY A 64 -15.94 -11.05 -8.92
N VAL A 65 -16.61 -9.96 -8.52
CA VAL A 65 -17.53 -9.18 -9.33
C VAL A 65 -16.81 -7.97 -9.94
N GLU A 66 -17.20 -7.57 -11.15
CA GLU A 66 -16.68 -6.34 -11.77
C GLU A 66 -17.34 -5.11 -11.13
N GLY A 67 -16.53 -4.10 -10.79
CA GLY A 67 -16.95 -2.92 -10.06
C GLY A 67 -16.52 -2.95 -8.59
N PHE A 68 -15.96 -1.85 -8.09
CA PHE A 68 -15.50 -1.76 -6.70
C PHE A 68 -16.64 -1.69 -5.69
N THR A 69 -16.64 -2.60 -4.72
CA THR A 69 -17.58 -2.66 -3.60
C THR A 69 -16.84 -2.53 -2.27
N PRO A 70 -17.02 -1.41 -1.52
CA PRO A 70 -16.38 -1.23 -0.22
C PRO A 70 -16.67 -2.37 0.76
N GLY A 71 -15.63 -2.96 1.33
CA GLY A 71 -15.72 -4.07 2.29
C GLY A 71 -15.86 -5.46 1.65
N SER A 72 -16.04 -5.53 0.34
CA SER A 72 -16.01 -6.77 -0.45
C SER A 72 -14.82 -6.82 -1.41
N ASP A 73 -14.15 -5.69 -1.59
CA ASP A 73 -12.94 -5.52 -2.40
C ASP A 73 -11.76 -4.95 -1.61
N PRO A 74 -10.53 -5.24 -2.03
CA PRO A 74 -9.32 -4.56 -1.59
C PRO A 74 -9.45 -3.04 -1.63
N ALA A 75 -9.23 -2.38 -0.50
CA ALA A 75 -9.37 -0.93 -0.38
C ALA A 75 -8.03 -0.23 -0.09
N PHE A 76 -7.81 0.92 -0.72
CA PHE A 76 -6.62 1.76 -0.52
C PHE A 76 -7.05 3.12 0.02
N ARG A 77 -6.46 3.54 1.14
CA ARG A 77 -6.83 4.79 1.83
C ARG A 77 -5.59 5.59 2.18
N SER A 78 -5.47 6.80 1.64
CA SER A 78 -4.34 7.71 1.84
C SER A 78 -3.01 7.02 1.51
N VAL A 79 -2.92 6.53 0.27
CA VAL A 79 -1.72 5.89 -0.29
C VAL A 79 -1.16 6.76 -1.41
N LEU A 80 0.15 7.04 -1.34
CA LEU A 80 0.91 7.66 -2.43
C LEU A 80 1.45 6.56 -3.35
N PHE A 81 1.16 6.68 -4.64
CA PHE A 81 1.59 5.77 -5.70
C PHE A 81 2.54 6.47 -6.67
N ASP A 82 3.75 5.95 -6.83
CA ASP A 82 4.75 6.43 -7.78
C ASP A 82 5.56 5.29 -8.43
N CYS A 83 4.94 4.59 -9.38
CA CYS A 83 5.57 3.45 -10.05
C CYS A 83 5.73 3.73 -11.55
N ALA A 84 6.80 3.20 -12.15
CA ALA A 84 7.25 3.61 -13.49
C ALA A 84 6.24 3.33 -14.61
N GLY A 85 5.46 2.24 -14.51
CA GLY A 85 4.38 1.93 -15.46
C GLY A 85 2.99 2.31 -14.97
N GLY A 86 2.90 3.09 -13.89
CA GLY A 86 1.65 3.59 -13.33
C GLY A 86 1.14 2.78 -12.13
N VAL A 87 -0.08 3.12 -11.70
CA VAL A 87 -0.67 2.53 -10.48
C VAL A 87 -1.00 1.06 -10.68
N LEU A 88 -1.63 0.68 -11.78
CA LEU A 88 -2.11 -0.68 -12.03
C LEU A 88 -1.23 -1.41 -13.04
N THR A 89 -1.12 -2.72 -12.90
CA THR A 89 -0.67 -3.57 -14.01
C THR A 89 -1.65 -3.45 -15.18
N ARG A 90 -1.22 -3.83 -16.39
CA ARG A 90 -2.13 -3.89 -17.56
C ARG A 90 -3.35 -4.81 -17.35
N ARG A 91 -3.33 -5.68 -16.33
CA ARG A 91 -4.43 -6.58 -15.94
C ARG A 91 -5.28 -6.02 -14.78
N GLY A 92 -4.92 -4.87 -14.22
CA GLY A 92 -5.53 -4.25 -13.03
C GLY A 92 -7.01 -3.90 -13.14
N GLY A 93 -7.59 -3.97 -14.35
CA GLY A 93 -9.02 -3.80 -14.60
C GLY A 93 -9.59 -2.42 -14.22
N VAL A 94 -10.90 -2.28 -14.42
CA VAL A 94 -11.69 -1.11 -14.00
C VAL A 94 -11.87 -1.09 -12.48
N THR A 95 -12.16 -2.25 -11.87
CA THR A 95 -12.32 -2.40 -10.42
C THR A 95 -11.10 -1.89 -9.63
N GLY A 96 -9.88 -2.22 -10.07
CA GLY A 96 -8.67 -1.76 -9.38
C GLY A 96 -8.49 -0.24 -9.42
N GLN A 97 -8.90 0.40 -10.52
CA GLN A 97 -8.86 1.85 -10.64
C GLN A 97 -9.93 2.50 -9.75
N GLU A 98 -11.14 1.94 -9.74
CA GLU A 98 -12.21 2.39 -8.85
C GLU A 98 -11.84 2.25 -7.38
N ALA A 99 -11.13 1.18 -6.99
CA ALA A 99 -10.63 0.99 -5.63
C ALA A 99 -9.61 2.06 -5.21
N VAL A 100 -8.78 2.52 -6.13
CA VAL A 100 -7.84 3.64 -5.90
C VAL A 100 -8.59 4.97 -5.84
N ASP A 101 -9.56 5.18 -6.74
CA ASP A 101 -10.32 6.43 -6.83
C ASP A 101 -11.36 6.58 -5.69
N ALA A 102 -11.70 5.47 -5.01
CA ALA A 102 -12.64 5.45 -3.90
C ALA A 102 -12.20 6.29 -2.69
N ASP A 103 -10.89 6.49 -2.49
CA ASP A 103 -10.38 7.43 -1.50
C ASP A 103 -9.68 8.62 -2.16
N ARG A 104 -10.28 9.81 -2.00
CA ARG A 104 -9.77 11.07 -2.54
C ARG A 104 -8.42 11.50 -1.98
N ASN A 105 -7.97 10.90 -0.88
CA ASN A 105 -6.66 11.18 -0.29
C ASN A 105 -5.55 10.34 -0.93
N ASN A 106 -5.87 9.30 -1.71
CA ASN A 106 -4.87 8.65 -2.55
C ASN A 106 -4.24 9.67 -3.51
N ARG A 107 -2.94 9.52 -3.75
CA ARG A 107 -2.16 10.42 -4.61
C ARG A 107 -1.37 9.61 -5.61
N ILE A 108 -1.43 10.03 -6.87
CA ILE A 108 -0.59 9.51 -7.94
C ILE A 108 0.33 10.66 -8.32
N MET A 109 1.52 10.69 -7.74
CA MET A 109 2.45 11.80 -7.87
C MET A 109 3.87 11.33 -7.58
N THR A 110 4.86 12.09 -8.06
CA THR A 110 6.26 11.77 -7.80
C THR A 110 6.57 11.83 -6.29
N HIS A 111 7.15 10.76 -5.77
CA HIS A 111 7.57 10.66 -4.39
C HIS A 111 8.80 11.53 -4.13
N THR A 112 9.02 11.90 -2.87
CA THR A 112 10.22 12.64 -2.42
C THR A 112 10.97 11.93 -1.32
N LEU A 113 10.71 10.63 -1.13
CA LEU A 113 11.45 9.79 -0.18
C LEU A 113 12.97 10.00 -0.26
N GLU A 114 13.58 10.16 0.91
CA GLU A 114 15.03 10.06 1.12
C GLU A 114 15.34 8.64 1.60
N GLY A 115 15.60 7.73 0.66
CA GLY A 115 15.63 6.29 0.95
C GLY A 115 14.22 5.79 1.25
N PHE A 116 13.94 5.47 2.51
CA PHE A 116 12.60 5.06 2.99
C PHE A 116 11.94 6.10 3.90
N VAL A 117 12.63 7.19 4.20
CA VAL A 117 12.16 8.29 5.03
C VAL A 117 11.34 9.24 4.16
N ASN A 118 10.19 9.68 4.66
CA ASN A 118 9.33 10.61 3.97
C ASN A 118 10.01 11.95 3.66
N GLY A 119 9.63 12.53 2.52
CA GLY A 119 9.93 13.90 2.17
C GLY A 119 8.66 14.76 2.09
N THR A 120 8.76 15.88 1.38
CA THR A 120 7.69 16.89 1.29
C THR A 120 6.42 16.41 0.59
N ALA A 121 6.51 15.51 -0.38
CA ALA A 121 5.36 14.97 -1.11
C ALA A 121 4.53 14.06 -0.22
N GLU A 122 5.19 13.17 0.53
CA GLU A 122 4.56 12.25 1.48
C GLU A 122 3.89 13.02 2.62
N ALA A 123 4.60 14.01 3.20
CA ALA A 123 4.08 14.86 4.27
C ALA A 123 2.86 15.70 3.84
N ALA A 124 2.64 15.92 2.54
CA ALA A 124 1.48 16.64 2.02
C ALA A 124 0.23 15.75 1.83
N VAL A 125 0.36 14.42 1.97
CA VAL A 125 -0.77 13.49 1.85
C VAL A 125 -1.49 13.40 3.19
N PRO A 126 -2.79 13.75 3.27
CA PRO A 126 -3.53 13.62 4.53
C PRO A 126 -3.67 12.16 4.92
N ALA A 127 -3.33 11.81 6.15
CA ALA A 127 -3.52 10.45 6.66
C ALA A 127 -5.00 10.07 6.82
N ALA A 128 -5.29 8.80 6.57
CA ALA A 128 -6.56 8.16 6.88
C ALA A 128 -6.61 7.73 8.35
N ALA A 129 -7.79 7.87 8.95
CA ALA A 129 -8.06 7.30 10.26
C ALA A 129 -8.04 5.77 10.23
N VAL A 130 -7.35 5.19 11.22
CA VAL A 130 -7.40 3.77 11.53
C VAL A 130 -8.86 3.35 11.79
N PRO A 131 -9.34 2.23 11.23
CA PRO A 131 -10.71 1.74 11.47
C PRO A 131 -11.03 1.60 12.97
N GLN A 132 -12.25 2.00 13.36
CA GLN A 132 -12.68 1.87 14.76
C GLN A 132 -12.59 0.43 15.24
N GLY A 133 -12.07 0.24 16.46
CA GLY A 133 -11.89 -1.08 17.06
C GLY A 133 -10.58 -1.80 16.70
N ASN A 134 -9.76 -1.24 15.79
CA ASN A 134 -8.41 -1.73 15.58
C ASN A 134 -7.46 -1.12 16.62
N SER A 135 -7.15 -1.87 17.67
CA SER A 135 -6.21 -1.47 18.73
C SER A 135 -4.77 -1.90 18.45
N PHE A 136 -4.52 -2.57 17.32
CA PHE A 136 -3.19 -3.07 16.96
C PHE A 136 -2.39 -2.01 16.21
N LEU A 137 -3.06 -1.22 15.36
CA LEU A 137 -2.41 -0.16 14.60
C LEU A 137 -2.35 1.14 15.41
N GLU A 138 -1.18 1.77 15.38
CA GLU A 138 -1.00 3.12 15.91
C GLU A 138 -1.58 4.14 14.94
N ALA A 139 -2.33 5.11 15.49
CA ALA A 139 -2.85 6.22 14.73
C ALA A 139 -1.72 7.23 14.48
N VAL A 140 -1.50 7.55 13.21
CA VAL A 140 -0.53 8.56 12.75
C VAL A 140 -1.25 9.61 11.90
N ASP A 141 -0.60 10.74 11.70
CA ASP A 141 -1.08 11.85 10.87
C ASP A 141 -0.30 12.03 9.54
N TYR A 142 0.58 11.08 9.23
CA TYR A 142 1.35 11.00 7.98
C TYR A 142 1.09 9.70 7.19
N VAL A 143 1.53 9.64 5.94
CA VAL A 143 1.57 8.39 5.13
C VAL A 143 2.99 7.85 5.08
N GLY A 144 3.19 6.55 4.96
CA GLY A 144 4.53 5.94 4.95
C GLY A 144 4.92 5.34 6.29
N ALA A 145 6.07 4.65 6.30
CA ALA A 145 6.58 3.95 7.48
C ALA A 145 7.38 4.84 8.44
N VAL A 146 7.98 5.93 7.96
CA VAL A 146 8.86 6.81 8.74
C VAL A 146 8.54 8.26 8.41
N GLU A 147 8.08 9.00 9.42
CA GLU A 147 7.48 10.34 9.26
C GLU A 147 8.44 11.35 8.64
N ASP A 148 9.68 11.37 9.15
CA ASP A 148 10.73 12.29 8.76
C ASP A 148 12.10 11.82 9.29
N ALA A 149 13.13 12.65 9.12
CA ALA A 149 14.49 12.33 9.56
C ALA A 149 14.68 12.23 11.09
N SER A 150 13.74 12.76 11.88
CA SER A 150 13.74 12.66 13.34
C SER A 150 13.10 11.37 13.85
N ASP A 151 12.27 10.73 13.01
CA ASP A 151 11.68 9.45 13.31
C ASP A 151 12.70 8.31 13.18
N THR A 152 13.02 7.72 14.34
CA THR A 152 14.10 6.76 14.54
C THR A 152 13.61 5.45 15.14
N TRP A 153 12.31 5.17 15.10
CA TRP A 153 11.71 3.96 15.68
C TRP A 153 12.33 2.66 15.16
N TRP A 154 12.86 2.68 13.93
CA TRP A 154 13.49 1.56 13.24
C TRP A 154 14.93 1.27 13.72
N ARG A 155 15.59 2.23 14.38
CA ARG A 155 16.98 2.08 14.81
C ARG A 155 17.11 1.08 15.97
N GLY A 156 18.25 0.39 16.01
CA GLY A 156 18.63 -0.52 17.11
C GLY A 156 17.99 -1.91 17.06
N TRP A 157 17.09 -2.17 16.11
CA TRP A 157 16.54 -3.52 15.87
C TRP A 157 16.50 -3.92 14.39
N THR A 158 16.59 -2.96 13.46
CA THR A 158 16.87 -3.25 12.05
C THR A 158 18.36 -3.23 11.78
N CYS A 159 18.83 -4.08 10.88
CA CYS A 159 20.18 -3.98 10.30
C CYS A 159 20.09 -3.56 8.82
N GLY A 160 21.16 -3.01 8.26
CA GLY A 160 21.29 -2.66 6.85
C GLY A 160 20.56 -1.38 6.42
N LEU A 161 19.80 -0.74 7.33
CA LEU A 161 19.13 0.54 7.09
C LEU A 161 19.97 1.75 7.52
N GLU A 162 20.91 1.57 8.45
CA GLU A 162 21.92 2.57 8.79
C GLU A 162 23.34 2.03 8.59
N ALA A 163 24.25 2.91 8.22
CA ALA A 163 25.64 2.54 7.95
C ALA A 163 26.38 1.96 9.17
N SER A 164 25.89 2.27 10.39
CA SER A 164 26.46 1.79 11.65
C SER A 164 26.12 0.33 11.97
N ASP A 165 25.15 -0.29 11.29
CA ASP A 165 24.77 -1.69 11.49
C ASP A 165 24.63 -2.43 10.15
N PRO A 166 25.75 -2.72 9.46
CA PRO A 166 25.71 -3.45 8.20
C PRO A 166 25.43 -4.94 8.45
N CYS A 167 24.30 -5.43 7.94
CA CYS A 167 24.18 -6.84 7.55
C CYS A 167 24.69 -7.04 6.11
#